data_AF-A0A926GYE6-F1
#
_entry.id   AF-A0A926GYE6-F1
#
_cell.length_a   1.000
_cell.length_b   1.000
_cell.length_c   1.000
_cell.angle_alpha   90.00
_cell.angle_beta   90.00
_cell.angle_gamma   90.00
#
_symmetry.space_group_name_H-M   'P 1'
#
loop_
_entity.id
_entity.type
_entity.pdbx_description
1 polymer ?
#
loop_
_entity_poly.entity_id
_entity_poly.type
_entity_poly.pdbx_seq_one_letter_code
_entity_poly.pdbx_strand_id
1 'polypeptide(L)'
;MNVKSRLVLIGLVLAASLYFLWPTIRFYQLDADREPLASKVRNGKASRGDSLALARWDSTNGEGYRDAQARRIKLGLDLRGGIYITMEVDAPTLLVETAQADAIDETFDAVMAATRKEASMSEEAVIDIFVRNFDQIARPKGKTLLNYFDVGTLGPDATDEEIVAKLRRNIEDAVDQAMEVVGRRIDQYGVSEKSISKQGGRRIVVELPGVADESGVRSLLQTTARLEFKLVRNDQNTAKFFGRIDKMLAGKITSLDTVANKDTATAKADSSKGDSTDKRTADATDTNSKPSAGDTTGKRADSGKGKTAGDTTKKDTSGNPYA
;
A
#
# COMPACT_ATOMS: atom_id res chain seq x y z
N MET A 1 -41.98 14.39 -44.88
CA MET A 1 -41.95 14.14 -43.41
C MET A 1 -42.67 15.29 -42.73
N ASN A 2 -43.83 15.04 -42.13
CA ASN A 2 -44.72 16.07 -41.59
C ASN A 2 -44.09 16.74 -40.35
N VAL A 3 -44.35 18.03 -40.11
CA VAL A 3 -43.82 18.75 -38.93
C VAL A 3 -44.19 18.04 -37.62
N LYS A 4 -45.40 17.49 -37.55
CA LYS A 4 -45.87 16.67 -36.42
C LYS A 4 -45.04 15.39 -36.21
N SER A 5 -44.65 14.70 -37.29
CA SER A 5 -43.83 13.49 -37.16
C SER A 5 -42.38 13.82 -36.75
N ARG A 6 -41.86 14.99 -37.16
CA ARG A 6 -40.56 15.49 -36.67
C ARG A 6 -40.59 15.83 -35.18
N LEU A 7 -41.66 16.46 -34.69
CA LEU A 7 -41.83 16.77 -33.27
C LEU A 7 -41.95 15.51 -32.40
N VAL A 8 -42.67 14.49 -32.85
CA VAL A 8 -42.75 13.20 -32.15
C VAL A 8 -41.38 12.53 -32.07
N LEU A 9 -40.60 12.57 -33.16
CA LEU A 9 -39.26 11.99 -33.20
C LEU A 9 -38.27 12.73 -32.28
N ILE A 10 -38.33 14.07 -32.25
CA ILE A 10 -37.54 14.90 -31.32
C ILE A 10 -37.93 14.61 -29.86
N GLY A 11 -39.24 14.49 -29.57
CA GLY A 11 -39.73 14.18 -28.23
C GLY A 11 -39.26 12.80 -27.74
N LEU A 12 -39.26 11.79 -28.62
CA LEU A 12 -38.75 10.46 -28.31
C LEU A 12 -37.24 10.48 -28.04
N VAL A 13 -36.46 11.20 -28.85
CA VAL A 13 -35.01 11.37 -28.64
C VAL A 13 -34.71 12.11 -27.33
N LEU A 14 -35.48 13.15 -26.99
CA LEU A 14 -35.34 13.85 -25.71
C LEU A 14 -35.67 12.97 -24.51
N ALA A 15 -36.75 12.20 -24.59
CA ALA A 15 -37.13 11.24 -23.54
C ALA A 15 -36.05 10.16 -23.37
N ALA A 16 -35.50 9.64 -24.46
CA ALA A 16 -34.38 8.70 -24.42
C ALA A 16 -33.12 9.33 -23.81
N SER A 17 -32.80 10.58 -24.16
CA SER A 17 -31.67 11.31 -23.58
C SER A 17 -31.83 11.51 -22.07
N LEU A 18 -33.02 11.92 -21.61
CA LEU A 18 -33.33 12.06 -20.18
C LEU A 18 -33.21 10.73 -19.44
N TYR A 19 -33.66 9.64 -20.06
CA TYR A 19 -33.56 8.30 -19.51
C TYR A 19 -32.09 7.86 -19.33
N PHE A 20 -31.23 8.14 -20.31
CA PHE A 20 -29.79 7.86 -20.22
C PHE A 20 -29.07 8.76 -19.20
N LEU A 21 -29.55 9.97 -18.97
CA LEU A 21 -28.95 10.89 -18.00
C LEU A 21 -29.37 10.61 -16.55
N TRP A 22 -30.52 9.95 -16.35
CA TRP A 22 -31.09 9.68 -15.03
C TRP A 22 -30.13 8.96 -14.05
N PRO A 23 -29.39 7.90 -14.45
CA PRO A 23 -28.42 7.25 -13.56
C PRO A 23 -27.30 8.20 -13.11
N THR A 24 -26.88 9.12 -13.99
CA THR A 24 -25.86 10.13 -13.67
C THR A 24 -26.38 11.11 -12.61
N ILE A 25 -27.61 11.61 -12.77
CA ILE A 25 -28.24 12.52 -11.79
C ILE A 25 -28.40 11.82 -10.44
N ARG A 26 -28.90 10.58 -10.45
CA ARG A 26 -29.07 9.77 -9.22
C ARG A 26 -27.74 9.52 -8.52
N PHE A 27 -26.68 9.25 -9.27
CA PHE A 27 -25.35 9.09 -8.71
C PHE A 27 -24.91 10.34 -7.94
N TYR A 28 -24.99 11.53 -8.56
CA TYR A 28 -24.56 12.78 -7.91
C TYR A 28 -25.36 13.12 -6.65
N GLN A 29 -26.66 12.79 -6.61
CA GLN A 29 -27.47 12.98 -5.41
C GLN A 29 -27.00 12.08 -4.27
N LEU A 30 -26.79 10.79 -4.54
CA LEU A 30 -26.32 9.83 -3.53
C LEU A 30 -24.88 10.12 -3.09
N ASP A 31 -24.02 10.53 -4.02
CA ASP A 31 -22.61 10.86 -3.75
C ASP A 31 -22.48 12.07 -2.84
N ALA A 32 -23.32 13.10 -3.03
CA ALA A 32 -23.34 14.30 -2.18
C ALA A 32 -23.63 13.98 -0.71
N ASP A 33 -24.48 12.98 -0.45
CA ASP A 33 -24.81 12.53 0.92
C ASP A 33 -23.70 11.66 1.53
N ARG A 34 -23.02 10.87 0.70
CA ARG A 34 -22.02 9.87 1.13
C ARG A 34 -20.61 10.43 1.32
N GLU A 35 -20.13 11.23 0.36
CA GLU A 35 -18.76 11.78 0.34
C GLU A 35 -18.33 12.51 1.63
N PRO A 36 -19.15 13.33 2.31
CA PRO A 36 -18.73 13.99 3.55
C PRO A 36 -18.48 12.99 4.70
N LEU A 37 -19.15 11.83 4.68
CA LEU A 37 -18.93 10.75 5.65
C LEU A 37 -17.71 9.91 5.24
N ALA A 38 -17.62 9.54 3.96
CA ALA A 38 -16.55 8.72 3.42
C ALA A 38 -15.17 9.40 3.53
N SER A 39 -15.09 10.70 3.22
CA SER A 39 -13.86 11.49 3.29
C SER A 39 -13.30 11.61 4.72
N LYS A 40 -14.17 11.74 5.74
CA LYS A 40 -13.75 11.75 7.15
C LYS A 40 -13.15 10.42 7.57
N VAL A 41 -13.77 9.30 7.17
CA VAL A 41 -13.30 7.95 7.47
C VAL A 41 -11.96 7.68 6.77
N ARG A 42 -11.87 7.99 5.47
CA ARG A 42 -10.64 7.84 4.67
C ARG A 42 -9.46 8.61 5.26
N ASN A 43 -9.71 9.83 5.74
CA ASN A 43 -8.65 10.69 6.28
C ASN A 43 -8.33 10.40 7.76
N GLY A 44 -8.91 9.33 8.36
CA GLY A 44 -8.71 8.98 9.76
C GLY A 44 -9.26 10.01 10.76
N LYS A 45 -10.13 10.93 10.32
CA LYS A 45 -10.73 12.00 11.14
C LYS A 45 -12.16 11.68 11.59
N ALA A 46 -12.67 10.49 11.27
CA ALA A 46 -14.02 10.09 11.62
C ALA A 46 -14.17 9.77 13.11
N SER A 47 -15.24 10.28 13.71
CA SER A 47 -15.71 9.79 15.01
C SER A 47 -16.42 8.44 14.83
N ARG A 48 -16.56 7.66 15.91
CA ARG A 48 -17.36 6.42 15.92
C ARG A 48 -18.77 6.62 15.35
N GLY A 49 -19.36 7.80 15.59
CA GLY A 49 -20.67 8.18 15.03
C GLY A 49 -20.66 8.35 13.51
N ASP A 50 -19.60 8.95 12.94
CA ASP A 50 -19.46 9.15 11.50
C ASP A 50 -19.27 7.81 10.77
N SER A 51 -18.45 6.91 11.32
CA SER A 51 -18.25 5.56 10.75
C SER A 51 -19.55 4.75 10.76
N LEU A 52 -20.36 4.86 11.82
CA LEU A 52 -21.65 4.19 11.91
C LEU A 52 -22.69 4.81 10.98
N ALA A 53 -22.68 6.14 10.81
CA ALA A 53 -23.53 6.82 9.85
C ALA A 53 -23.22 6.39 8.41
N LEU A 54 -21.93 6.28 8.05
CA LEU A 54 -21.51 5.76 6.75
C LEU A 54 -21.98 4.31 6.55
N ALA A 55 -21.81 3.45 7.56
CA ALA A 55 -22.25 2.05 7.48
C ALA A 55 -23.78 1.92 7.30
N ARG A 56 -24.57 2.74 8.01
CA ARG A 56 -26.03 2.78 7.83
C ARG A 56 -26.42 3.27 6.45
N TRP A 57 -25.77 4.32 5.97
CA TRP A 57 -26.00 4.84 4.63
C TRP A 57 -25.67 3.78 3.57
N ASP A 58 -24.50 3.12 3.66
CA ASP A 58 -24.06 2.07 2.74
C ASP A 58 -25.02 0.88 2.77
N SER A 59 -25.59 0.52 3.93
CA SER A 59 -26.59 -0.56 4.03
C SER A 59 -27.93 -0.24 3.36
N THR A 60 -28.31 1.04 3.30
CA THR A 60 -29.61 1.47 2.75
C THR A 60 -29.53 1.86 1.28
N ASN A 61 -28.45 2.55 0.90
CA ASN A 61 -28.28 3.17 -0.42
C ASN A 61 -27.14 2.55 -1.23
N GLY A 62 -26.37 1.61 -0.67
CA GLY A 62 -25.15 1.10 -1.28
C GLY A 62 -25.37 0.40 -2.63
N GLU A 63 -26.41 -0.43 -2.76
CA GLU A 63 -26.73 -1.09 -4.04
C GLU A 63 -27.11 -0.06 -5.12
N GLY A 64 -27.98 0.89 -4.77
CA GLY A 64 -28.39 1.96 -5.68
C GLY A 64 -27.24 2.89 -6.07
N TYR A 65 -26.32 3.16 -5.14
CA TYR A 65 -25.11 3.92 -5.39
C TYR A 65 -24.19 3.20 -6.38
N ARG A 66 -23.96 1.89 -6.19
CA ARG A 66 -23.09 1.08 -7.06
C ARG A 66 -23.67 0.92 -8.46
N ASP A 67 -24.98 0.72 -8.60
CA ASP A 67 -25.65 0.66 -9.92
C ASP A 67 -25.61 2.02 -10.63
N ALA A 68 -25.93 3.11 -9.91
CA ALA A 68 -25.84 4.46 -10.47
C ALA A 68 -24.39 4.81 -10.86
N GLN A 69 -23.42 4.38 -10.06
CA GLN A 69 -21.99 4.53 -10.33
C GLN A 69 -21.52 3.76 -11.56
N ALA A 70 -22.05 2.56 -11.80
CA ALA A 70 -21.69 1.76 -12.98
C ALA A 70 -22.31 2.31 -14.28
N ARG A 71 -23.47 2.97 -14.19
CA ARG A 71 -24.23 3.49 -15.34
C ARG A 71 -24.03 4.98 -15.62
N ARG A 72 -23.32 5.71 -14.74
CA ARG A 72 -23.04 7.14 -14.94
C ARG A 72 -22.09 7.36 -16.12
N ILE A 73 -22.12 8.57 -16.66
CA ILE A 73 -21.12 9.01 -17.64
C ILE A 73 -19.75 9.08 -16.96
N LYS A 74 -18.77 8.38 -17.54
CA LYS A 74 -17.36 8.44 -17.12
C LYS A 74 -16.77 9.78 -17.54
N LEU A 75 -16.35 10.56 -16.56
CA LEU A 75 -15.82 11.91 -16.79
C LEU A 75 -14.34 11.89 -17.20
N GLY A 76 -13.66 10.75 -17.07
CA GLY A 76 -12.25 10.62 -17.41
C GLY A 76 -11.35 11.43 -16.48
N LEU A 77 -10.04 11.37 -16.73
CA LEU A 77 -9.03 12.03 -15.91
C LEU A 77 -9.11 13.56 -16.00
N ASP A 78 -9.36 14.09 -17.20
CA ASP A 78 -9.35 15.55 -17.44
C ASP A 78 -10.45 16.28 -16.67
N LEU A 79 -11.66 15.71 -16.61
CA LEU A 79 -12.80 16.35 -15.94
C LEU A 79 -12.93 16.01 -14.45
N ARG A 80 -12.46 14.85 -14.00
CA ARG A 80 -12.48 14.45 -12.57
C ARG A 80 -11.20 14.85 -11.82
N GLY A 81 -10.11 15.16 -12.53
CA GLY A 81 -8.77 15.19 -11.96
C GLY A 81 -8.30 13.81 -11.50
N GLY A 82 -7.05 13.68 -11.06
CA GLY A 82 -6.45 12.43 -10.58
C GLY A 82 -5.03 12.24 -11.08
N ILE A 83 -4.62 10.99 -11.25
CA ILE A 83 -3.24 10.66 -11.64
C ILE A 83 -3.15 9.83 -12.93
N TYR A 84 -2.13 10.15 -13.71
CA TYR A 84 -1.65 9.39 -14.86
C TYR A 84 -0.26 8.85 -14.55
N ILE A 85 -0.10 7.53 -14.58
CA ILE A 85 1.18 6.87 -14.27
C ILE A 85 1.54 5.92 -15.41
N THR A 86 2.79 6.01 -15.87
CA THR A 86 3.40 5.00 -16.74
C THR A 86 4.37 4.16 -15.91
N MET A 87 4.19 2.84 -15.96
CA MET A 87 5.05 1.87 -15.30
C MET A 87 5.65 0.94 -16.34
N GLU A 88 6.79 0.34 -16.04
CA GLU A 88 7.46 -0.62 -16.91
C GLU A 88 7.77 -1.89 -16.12
N VAL A 89 7.55 -3.04 -16.75
CA VAL A 89 7.96 -4.33 -16.18
C VAL A 89 9.46 -4.51 -16.41
N ASP A 90 10.20 -4.82 -15.34
CA ASP A 90 11.65 -5.05 -15.40
C ASP A 90 11.95 -6.42 -16.05
N ALA A 91 11.87 -6.46 -17.38
CA ALA A 91 12.16 -7.66 -18.17
C ALA A 91 13.58 -8.21 -17.97
N PRO A 92 14.66 -7.38 -17.84
CA PRO A 92 15.97 -7.90 -17.47
C PRO A 92 15.97 -8.68 -16.15
N THR A 93 15.28 -8.17 -15.11
CA THR A 93 15.17 -8.90 -13.85
C THR A 93 14.38 -10.20 -14.00
N LEU A 94 13.31 -10.21 -14.80
CA LEU A 94 12.56 -11.44 -15.10
C LEU A 94 13.43 -12.49 -15.82
N LEU A 95 14.33 -12.09 -16.72
CA LEU A 95 15.26 -13.01 -17.37
C LEU A 95 16.22 -13.65 -16.37
N VAL A 96 16.71 -12.90 -15.38
CA VAL A 96 17.53 -13.45 -14.30
C VAL A 96 16.72 -14.39 -13.41
N GLU A 97 15.49 -14.01 -13.04
CA GLU A 97 14.62 -14.84 -12.18
C GLU A 97 14.13 -16.13 -12.89
N THR A 98 14.07 -16.12 -14.22
CA THR A 98 13.73 -17.31 -15.02
C THR A 98 14.96 -18.21 -15.25
N ALA A 99 16.17 -17.67 -15.12
CA ALA A 99 17.40 -18.44 -15.24
C ALA A 99 17.58 -19.37 -14.03
N GLN A 100 18.24 -20.50 -14.25
CA GLN A 100 18.57 -21.43 -13.19
C GLN A 100 19.62 -20.80 -12.27
N ALA A 101 19.31 -20.67 -10.97
CA ALA A 101 20.18 -20.01 -10.01
C ALA A 101 21.61 -20.57 -9.97
N ASP A 102 21.76 -21.89 -10.13
CA ASP A 102 23.06 -22.57 -10.13
C ASP A 102 23.85 -22.39 -11.44
N ALA A 103 23.18 -21.97 -12.51
CA ALA A 103 23.80 -21.76 -13.83
C ALA A 103 24.31 -20.34 -14.03
N ILE A 104 23.97 -19.40 -13.15
CA ILE A 104 24.39 -18.01 -13.25
C ILE A 104 25.90 -17.94 -12.99
N ASP A 105 26.65 -17.59 -14.03
CA ASP A 105 28.10 -17.39 -13.99
C ASP A 105 28.48 -15.95 -14.38
N GLU A 106 29.77 -15.61 -14.25
CA GLU A 106 30.29 -14.28 -14.59
C GLU A 106 30.01 -13.90 -16.06
N THR A 107 29.87 -14.88 -16.95
CA THR A 107 29.55 -14.62 -18.36
C THR A 107 28.09 -14.20 -18.52
N PHE A 108 27.17 -14.88 -17.85
CA PHE A 108 25.75 -14.51 -17.83
C PHE A 108 25.55 -13.12 -17.21
N ASP A 109 26.22 -12.83 -16.09
CA ASP A 109 26.15 -11.51 -15.47
C ASP A 109 26.65 -10.41 -16.40
N ALA A 110 27.73 -10.66 -17.16
CA ALA A 110 28.22 -9.72 -18.16
C ALA A 110 27.20 -9.48 -19.29
N VAL A 111 26.55 -10.54 -19.78
CA VAL A 111 25.46 -10.44 -20.77
C VAL A 111 24.31 -9.60 -20.24
N MET A 112 23.87 -9.88 -19.00
CA MET A 112 22.74 -9.18 -18.39
C MET A 112 23.06 -7.73 -18.06
N ALA A 113 24.30 -7.42 -17.67
CA ALA A 113 24.76 -6.04 -17.46
C ALA A 113 24.75 -5.23 -18.76
N ALA A 114 25.26 -5.81 -19.86
CA ALA A 114 25.19 -5.19 -21.18
C ALA A 114 23.74 -4.99 -21.65
N THR A 115 22.92 -6.03 -21.50
CA THR A 115 21.49 -6.01 -21.85
C THR A 115 20.74 -4.92 -21.08
N ARG A 116 20.94 -4.80 -19.76
CA ARG A 116 20.28 -3.78 -18.93
C ARG A 116 20.70 -2.36 -19.35
N LYS A 117 21.98 -2.16 -19.65
CA LYS A 117 22.49 -0.86 -20.11
C LYS A 117 21.84 -0.46 -21.44
N GLU A 118 21.79 -1.36 -22.41
CA GLU A 118 21.23 -1.09 -23.73
C GLU A 118 19.70 -0.94 -23.69
N ALA A 119 19.00 -1.80 -22.94
CA ALA A 119 17.54 -1.74 -22.77
C ALA A 119 17.06 -0.43 -22.12
N SER A 120 17.90 0.20 -21.29
CA SER A 120 17.58 1.51 -20.68
C SER A 120 17.63 2.68 -21.67
N MET A 121 18.32 2.52 -22.79
CA MET A 121 18.52 3.56 -23.81
C MET A 121 17.72 3.28 -25.09
N SER A 122 17.06 2.12 -25.19
CA SER A 122 16.38 1.64 -26.40
C SER A 122 14.92 1.31 -26.14
N GLU A 123 14.06 1.51 -27.15
CA GLU A 123 12.66 1.05 -27.15
C GLU A 123 12.51 -0.37 -27.73
N GLU A 124 13.60 -0.97 -28.20
CA GLU A 124 13.63 -2.36 -28.71
C GLU A 124 13.17 -3.37 -27.64
N ALA A 125 12.72 -4.54 -28.08
CA ALA A 125 12.34 -5.62 -27.17
C ALA A 125 13.58 -6.13 -26.43
N VAL A 126 13.49 -6.22 -25.11
CA VAL A 126 14.62 -6.61 -24.22
C VAL A 126 15.18 -7.98 -24.59
N ILE A 127 14.32 -8.89 -25.05
CA ILE A 127 14.72 -10.21 -25.49
C ILE A 127 15.65 -10.19 -26.72
N ASP A 128 15.45 -9.25 -27.64
CA ASP A 128 16.25 -9.16 -28.88
C ASP A 128 17.62 -8.57 -28.55
N ILE A 129 17.64 -7.58 -27.66
CA ILE A 129 18.86 -7.03 -27.06
C ILE A 129 19.63 -8.13 -26.30
N PHE A 130 18.92 -8.95 -25.52
CA PHE A 130 19.50 -10.06 -24.78
C PHE A 130 20.15 -11.07 -25.71
N VAL A 131 19.43 -11.57 -26.72
CA VAL A 131 19.96 -12.55 -27.69
C VAL A 131 21.19 -11.99 -28.40
N ARG A 132 21.15 -10.73 -28.84
CA ARG A 132 22.28 -10.07 -29.50
C ARG A 132 23.51 -10.00 -28.58
N ASN A 133 23.35 -9.61 -27.32
CA ASN A 133 24.45 -9.53 -26.36
C ASN A 133 24.94 -10.92 -25.93
N PHE A 134 24.03 -11.89 -25.81
CA PHE A 134 24.35 -13.29 -25.55
C PHE A 134 25.20 -13.88 -26.67
N ASP A 135 24.85 -13.57 -27.91
CA ASP A 135 25.59 -14.04 -29.09
C ASP A 135 27.00 -13.46 -29.17
N GLN A 136 27.20 -12.23 -28.68
CA GLN A 136 28.51 -11.58 -28.67
C GLN A 136 29.41 -12.02 -27.51
N ILE A 137 28.85 -12.33 -26.34
CA ILE A 137 29.62 -12.53 -25.11
C ILE A 137 29.68 -14.01 -24.70
N ALA A 138 28.56 -14.74 -24.82
CA ALA A 138 28.41 -16.10 -24.30
C ALA A 138 28.68 -17.17 -25.36
N ARG A 139 28.21 -16.99 -26.61
CA ARG A 139 28.48 -17.95 -27.71
C ARG A 139 29.97 -18.20 -27.96
N PRO A 140 30.85 -17.17 -27.98
CA PRO A 140 32.28 -17.41 -28.25
C PRO A 140 32.96 -18.22 -27.14
N LYS A 141 32.35 -18.26 -25.93
CA LYS A 141 32.79 -19.08 -24.81
C LYS A 141 32.14 -20.47 -24.79
N GLY A 142 31.42 -20.85 -25.85
CA GLY A 142 30.77 -22.15 -25.99
C GLY A 142 29.50 -22.35 -25.16
N LYS A 143 28.86 -21.26 -24.73
CA LYS A 143 27.62 -21.31 -23.93
C LYS A 143 26.39 -21.21 -24.85
N THR A 144 25.34 -21.97 -24.54
CA THR A 144 24.03 -21.93 -25.22
C THR A 144 22.93 -21.50 -24.24
N LEU A 145 21.72 -21.21 -24.73
CA LEU A 145 20.62 -20.82 -23.85
C LEU A 145 20.18 -21.97 -22.93
N LEU A 146 20.34 -23.24 -23.38
CA LEU A 146 20.12 -24.42 -22.54
C LEU A 146 21.01 -24.45 -21.29
N ASN A 147 22.18 -23.82 -21.33
CA ASN A 147 23.05 -23.78 -20.15
C ASN A 147 22.45 -22.98 -19.00
N TYR A 148 21.54 -22.03 -19.28
CA TYR A 148 21.04 -21.06 -18.30
C TYR A 148 19.55 -21.17 -18.03
N PHE A 149 18.76 -21.61 -19.01
CA PHE A 149 17.30 -21.64 -18.91
C PHE A 149 16.76 -23.06 -18.87
N ASP A 150 15.84 -23.30 -17.92
CA ASP A 150 15.09 -24.55 -17.90
C ASP A 150 14.05 -24.57 -19.04
N VAL A 151 14.26 -25.52 -19.94
CA VAL A 151 13.43 -25.77 -21.11
C VAL A 151 12.15 -26.52 -20.76
N GLY A 152 12.07 -27.14 -19.57
CA GLY A 152 10.87 -27.79 -19.03
C GLY A 152 10.17 -28.67 -20.06
N THR A 153 9.01 -28.21 -20.56
CA THR A 153 8.15 -28.92 -21.52
C THR A 153 8.70 -29.02 -22.94
N LEU A 154 9.72 -28.25 -23.31
CA LEU A 154 10.34 -28.31 -24.64
C LEU A 154 11.28 -29.52 -24.77
N GLY A 155 11.70 -30.12 -23.64
CA GLY A 155 12.61 -31.25 -23.64
C GLY A 155 14.08 -30.87 -23.85
N PRO A 156 15.01 -31.83 -23.72
CA PRO A 156 16.45 -31.59 -23.74
C PRO A 156 17.02 -31.21 -25.12
N ASP A 157 16.26 -31.39 -26.19
CA ASP A 157 16.67 -31.08 -27.57
C ASP A 157 16.10 -29.75 -28.08
N ALA A 158 15.57 -28.90 -27.17
CA ALA A 158 14.97 -27.62 -27.51
C ALA A 158 15.96 -26.72 -28.27
N THR A 159 15.50 -26.05 -29.33
CA THR A 159 16.35 -25.11 -30.06
C THR A 159 16.41 -23.76 -29.36
N ASP A 160 17.45 -22.97 -29.65
CA ASP A 160 17.57 -21.63 -29.07
C ASP A 160 16.38 -20.73 -29.47
N GLU A 161 15.83 -20.90 -30.68
CA GLU A 161 14.65 -20.16 -31.15
C GLU A 161 13.41 -20.47 -30.32
N GLU A 162 13.22 -21.74 -29.93
CA GLU A 162 12.11 -22.16 -29.08
C GLU A 162 12.24 -21.59 -27.67
N ILE A 163 13.46 -21.54 -27.13
CA ILE A 163 13.74 -20.92 -25.83
C ILE A 163 13.48 -19.43 -25.87
N VAL A 164 13.97 -18.74 -26.90
CA VAL A 164 13.69 -17.31 -27.09
C VAL A 164 12.19 -17.07 -27.18
N ALA A 165 11.45 -17.89 -27.93
CA ALA A 165 9.99 -17.78 -28.02
C ALA A 165 9.30 -17.99 -26.65
N LYS A 166 9.76 -18.95 -25.84
CA LYS A 166 9.28 -19.15 -24.47
C LYS A 166 9.57 -17.95 -23.57
N LEU A 167 10.79 -17.40 -23.62
CA LEU A 167 11.16 -16.21 -22.86
C LEU A 167 10.36 -14.98 -23.26
N ARG A 168 10.06 -14.80 -24.57
CA ARG A 168 9.15 -13.75 -25.05
C ARG A 168 7.77 -13.87 -24.43
N ARG A 169 7.17 -15.06 -24.49
CA ARG A 169 5.85 -15.32 -23.89
C ARG A 169 5.86 -15.06 -22.39
N ASN A 170 6.89 -15.51 -21.67
CA ASN A 170 7.02 -15.25 -20.23
C ASN A 170 7.03 -13.74 -19.91
N ILE A 171 7.69 -12.92 -20.74
CA ILE A 171 7.69 -11.46 -20.56
C ILE A 171 6.29 -10.88 -20.82
N GLU A 172 5.60 -11.32 -21.88
CA GLU A 172 4.23 -10.88 -22.18
C GLU A 172 3.25 -11.27 -21.05
N ASP A 173 3.33 -12.51 -20.58
CA ASP A 173 2.53 -13.03 -19.46
C ASP A 173 2.80 -12.25 -18.17
N ALA A 174 4.07 -11.90 -17.91
CA ALA A 174 4.44 -11.09 -16.76
C ALA A 174 3.85 -9.67 -16.83
N VAL A 175 3.70 -9.08 -18.03
CA VAL A 175 3.02 -7.80 -18.21
C VAL A 175 1.53 -7.92 -17.90
N ASP A 176 0.88 -8.98 -18.38
CA ASP A 176 -0.55 -9.22 -18.10
C ASP A 176 -0.80 -9.49 -16.61
N GLN A 177 0.07 -10.28 -15.97
CA GLN A 177 0.01 -10.50 -14.53
C GLN A 177 0.26 -9.21 -13.75
N ALA A 178 1.21 -8.37 -14.18
CA ALA A 178 1.47 -7.08 -13.55
C ALA A 178 0.24 -6.16 -13.64
N MET A 179 -0.45 -6.12 -14.78
CA MET A 179 -1.71 -5.36 -14.92
C MET A 179 -2.78 -5.84 -13.94
N GLU A 180 -2.93 -7.15 -13.77
CA GLU A 180 -3.89 -7.71 -12.83
C GLU A 180 -3.54 -7.34 -11.38
N VAL A 181 -2.26 -7.47 -11.00
CA VAL A 181 -1.78 -7.13 -9.65
C VAL A 181 -1.99 -5.64 -9.36
N VAL A 182 -1.63 -4.77 -10.31
CA VAL A 182 -1.85 -3.32 -10.23
C VAL A 182 -3.34 -3.02 -10.06
N GLY A 183 -4.19 -3.66 -10.87
CA GLY A 183 -5.63 -3.53 -10.77
C GLY A 183 -6.17 -3.89 -9.39
N ARG A 184 -5.77 -5.03 -8.84
CA ARG A 184 -6.20 -5.49 -7.51
C ARG A 184 -5.72 -4.57 -6.38
N ARG A 185 -4.54 -3.96 -6.51
CA ARG A 185 -4.02 -2.99 -5.53
C ARG A 185 -4.81 -1.69 -5.55
N ILE A 186 -5.15 -1.19 -6.73
CA ILE A 186 -5.94 0.02 -6.90
C ILE A 186 -7.36 -0.14 -6.33
N ASP A 187 -7.96 -1.33 -6.48
CA ASP A 187 -9.30 -1.61 -5.93
C ASP A 187 -9.37 -1.42 -4.41
N GLN A 188 -8.27 -1.66 -3.70
CA GLN A 188 -8.19 -1.47 -2.24
C GLN A 188 -8.27 0.00 -1.84
N TYR A 189 -7.92 0.93 -2.75
CA TYR A 189 -8.02 2.38 -2.52
C TYR A 189 -9.39 2.96 -2.85
N GLY A 190 -10.35 2.12 -3.28
CA GLY A 190 -11.72 2.54 -3.55
C GLY A 190 -11.86 3.42 -4.78
N VAL A 191 -10.89 3.37 -5.70
CA VAL A 191 -11.00 4.06 -7.00
C VAL A 191 -12.03 3.34 -7.84
N SER A 192 -13.10 4.05 -8.18
CA SER A 192 -14.28 3.44 -8.81
C SER A 192 -14.17 3.30 -10.32
N GLU A 193 -13.28 4.08 -10.94
CA GLU A 193 -13.03 4.09 -12.38
C GLU A 193 -11.52 4.06 -12.58
N LYS A 194 -10.95 2.90 -12.94
CA LYS A 194 -9.54 2.76 -13.32
C LYS A 194 -9.44 2.38 -14.80
N SER A 195 -8.50 2.98 -15.50
CA SER A 195 -8.09 2.57 -16.84
C SER A 195 -6.68 2.00 -16.76
N ILE A 196 -6.50 0.74 -17.15
CA ILE A 196 -5.19 0.09 -17.19
C ILE A 196 -5.02 -0.46 -18.59
N SER A 197 -4.01 0.02 -19.31
CA SER A 197 -3.75 -0.37 -20.69
C SER A 197 -2.27 -0.66 -20.90
N LYS A 198 -1.97 -1.58 -21.83
CA LYS A 198 -0.61 -1.83 -22.29
C LYS A 198 -0.22 -0.76 -23.29
N GLN A 199 0.99 -0.23 -23.14
CA GLN A 199 1.61 0.67 -24.10
C GLN A 199 2.87 -0.01 -24.64
N GLY A 200 2.85 -0.40 -25.92
CA GLY A 200 3.92 -1.19 -26.51
C GLY A 200 4.02 -2.59 -25.88
N GLY A 201 5.24 -3.12 -25.75
CA GLY A 201 5.49 -4.49 -25.29
C GLY A 201 5.81 -4.67 -23.80
N ARG A 202 6.09 -3.59 -23.05
CA ARG A 202 6.55 -3.67 -21.64
C ARG A 202 6.07 -2.56 -20.71
N ARG A 203 5.41 -1.53 -21.24
CA ARG A 203 4.89 -0.41 -20.44
C ARG A 203 3.41 -0.60 -20.16
N ILE A 204 2.99 -0.19 -18.96
CA ILE A 204 1.62 -0.21 -18.48
C ILE A 204 1.25 1.23 -18.15
N VAL A 205 0.17 1.71 -18.74
CA VAL A 205 -0.42 3.01 -18.47
C VAL A 205 -1.59 2.81 -17.52
N VAL A 206 -1.60 3.62 -16.46
CA VAL A 206 -2.62 3.59 -15.41
C VAL A 206 -3.20 4.99 -15.26
N GLU A 207 -4.51 5.10 -15.42
CA GLU A 207 -5.26 6.34 -15.22
C GLU A 207 -6.27 6.14 -14.09
N LEU A 208 -6.20 7.02 -13.09
CA LEU A 208 -7.03 6.94 -11.88
C LEU A 208 -7.73 8.27 -11.65
N PRO A 209 -8.89 8.50 -12.32
CA PRO A 209 -9.73 9.65 -12.07
C PRO A 209 -10.30 9.66 -10.65
N GLY A 210 -10.36 10.85 -10.04
CA GLY A 210 -10.99 11.08 -8.74
C GLY A 210 -10.20 10.57 -7.53
N VAL A 211 -8.91 10.25 -7.70
CA VAL A 211 -8.02 9.93 -6.57
C VAL A 211 -7.73 11.20 -5.77
N ALA A 212 -8.01 11.17 -4.46
CA ALA A 212 -7.76 12.29 -3.55
C ALA A 212 -6.33 12.29 -2.97
N ASP A 213 -5.71 11.12 -2.75
CA ASP A 213 -4.35 10.98 -2.25
C ASP A 213 -3.43 10.36 -3.32
N GLU A 214 -2.89 11.23 -4.16
CA GLU A 214 -1.97 10.86 -5.23
C GLU A 214 -0.67 10.24 -4.71
N SER A 215 -0.18 10.76 -3.58
CA SER A 215 1.09 10.36 -2.98
C SER A 215 1.03 8.95 -2.40
N GLY A 216 -0.08 8.61 -1.74
CA GLY A 216 -0.34 7.27 -1.22
C GLY A 216 -0.49 6.24 -2.32
N VAL A 217 -1.23 6.57 -3.39
CA VAL A 217 -1.39 5.66 -4.53
C VAL A 217 -0.06 5.45 -5.26
N ARG A 218 0.74 6.50 -5.45
CA ARG A 218 2.09 6.38 -6.03
C ARG A 218 2.97 5.46 -5.19
N SER A 219 3.00 5.66 -3.86
CA SER A 219 3.81 4.82 -2.96
C SER A 219 3.38 3.36 -2.99
N LEU A 220 2.08 3.08 -3.03
CA LEU A 220 1.55 1.73 -3.15
C LEU A 220 1.98 1.05 -4.46
N LEU A 221 1.85 1.76 -5.58
CA LEU A 221 2.19 1.23 -6.90
C LEU A 221 3.71 1.03 -7.06
N GLN A 222 4.52 1.86 -6.40
CA GLN A 222 5.98 1.70 -6.34
C GLN A 222 6.44 0.54 -5.43
N THR A 223 5.62 0.13 -4.46
CA THR A 223 6.03 -0.91 -3.50
C THR A 223 5.95 -2.29 -4.14
N THR A 224 7.08 -2.90 -4.46
CA THR A 224 7.13 -4.29 -4.94
C THR A 224 6.72 -5.24 -3.81
N ALA A 225 5.62 -5.97 -3.95
CA ALA A 225 5.19 -6.95 -2.96
C ALA A 225 5.82 -8.30 -3.31
N ARG A 226 7.09 -8.47 -2.93
CA ARG A 226 7.82 -9.72 -3.12
C ARG A 226 7.48 -10.68 -1.98
N LEU A 227 6.67 -11.70 -2.29
CA LEU A 227 6.35 -12.78 -1.36
C LEU A 227 7.42 -13.87 -1.48
N GLU A 228 8.21 -14.05 -0.43
CA GLU A 228 9.20 -15.13 -0.35
C GLU A 228 8.77 -16.15 0.69
N PHE A 229 8.75 -17.42 0.31
CA PHE A 229 8.63 -18.52 1.26
C PHE A 229 10.03 -18.92 1.70
N LYS A 230 10.36 -18.67 2.97
CA LYS A 230 11.63 -19.08 3.58
C LYS A 230 11.39 -20.24 4.52
N LEU A 231 12.25 -21.25 4.44
CA LEU A 231 12.30 -22.32 5.43
C LEU A 231 12.74 -21.71 6.76
N VAL A 232 11.86 -21.77 7.76
CA VAL A 232 12.17 -21.30 9.11
C VAL A 232 12.91 -22.42 9.84
N ARG A 233 14.14 -22.15 10.29
CA ARG A 233 14.88 -23.08 11.13
C ARG A 233 14.22 -23.15 12.51
N ASN A 234 13.47 -24.21 12.78
CA ASN A 234 12.90 -24.47 14.10
C ASN A 234 13.98 -25.00 15.05
N ASP A 235 14.80 -24.09 15.59
CA ASP A 235 15.73 -24.43 16.65
C ASP A 235 14.96 -24.46 17.98
N GLN A 236 14.71 -25.66 18.50
CA GLN A 236 14.02 -25.83 19.79
C GLN A 236 14.72 -25.10 20.94
N ASN A 237 16.03 -24.84 20.83
CA ASN A 237 16.76 -24.08 21.83
C ASN A 237 16.41 -22.59 21.77
N THR A 238 16.17 -22.05 20.57
CA THR A 238 15.75 -20.67 20.35
C THR A 238 14.35 -20.42 20.89
N ALA A 239 13.40 -21.32 20.64
CA ALA A 239 12.05 -21.24 21.23
C ALA A 239 12.10 -21.29 22.78
N LYS A 240 12.91 -22.20 23.35
CA LYS A 240 13.13 -22.27 24.81
C LYS A 240 13.88 -21.07 25.38
N PHE A 241 14.73 -20.42 24.58
CA PHE A 241 15.44 -19.20 24.96
C PHE A 241 14.49 -18.00 25.02
N PHE A 242 13.64 -17.81 24.00
CA PHE A 242 12.59 -16.79 24.01
C PHE A 242 11.60 -17.00 25.17
N GLY A 243 11.20 -18.24 25.45
CA GLY A 243 10.37 -18.54 26.62
C GLY A 243 11.03 -18.23 27.97
N ARG A 244 12.36 -18.36 28.08
CA ARG A 244 13.11 -17.96 29.29
C ARG A 244 13.20 -16.45 29.45
N ILE A 245 13.40 -15.72 28.35
CA ILE A 245 13.39 -14.26 28.34
C ILE A 245 12.01 -13.75 28.76
N ASP A 246 10.94 -14.28 28.18
CA ASP A 246 9.56 -13.90 28.51
C ASP A 246 9.26 -14.12 29.99
N LYS A 247 9.66 -15.28 30.54
CA LYS A 247 9.51 -15.58 31.98
C LYS A 247 10.31 -14.64 32.89
N MET A 248 11.53 -14.25 32.49
CA MET A 248 12.32 -13.24 33.22
C MET A 248 11.69 -11.85 33.14
N LEU A 249 11.14 -11.46 31.98
CA LEU A 249 10.50 -10.17 31.79
C LEU A 249 9.19 -10.08 32.58
N ALA A 250 8.35 -11.12 32.51
CA ALA A 250 7.12 -11.24 33.30
C ALA A 250 7.42 -11.25 34.82
N GLY A 251 8.49 -11.92 35.25
CA GLY A 251 8.96 -11.91 36.64
C GLY A 251 9.49 -10.55 37.09
N LYS A 252 10.11 -9.77 36.20
CA LYS A 252 10.57 -8.40 36.50
C LYS A 252 9.43 -7.40 36.54
N ILE A 253 8.43 -7.53 35.67
CA ILE A 253 7.24 -6.66 35.63
C ILE A 253 6.40 -6.84 36.91
N THR A 254 6.19 -8.08 37.36
CA THR A 254 5.53 -8.37 38.65
C THR A 254 6.33 -7.88 39.85
N SER A 255 7.66 -7.87 39.76
CA SER A 255 8.53 -7.32 40.82
C SER A 255 8.49 -5.79 40.88
N LEU A 256 8.26 -5.09 39.76
CA LEU A 256 8.13 -3.62 39.72
C LEU A 256 6.78 -3.14 40.28
N ASP A 257 5.69 -3.85 40.04
CA ASP A 257 4.37 -3.55 40.65
C ASP A 257 4.35 -3.80 42.17
N THR A 258 5.21 -4.69 42.67
CA THR A 258 5.28 -5.01 44.11
C THR A 258 6.10 -3.98 44.91
N VAL A 259 6.95 -3.17 44.28
CA VAL A 259 7.67 -2.07 44.98
C VAL A 259 6.80 -0.82 45.12
N ALA A 260 5.73 -0.67 44.32
CA ALA A 260 4.79 0.45 44.45
C ALA A 260 3.81 0.32 45.63
N ASN A 261 3.78 -0.83 46.31
CA ASN A 261 2.77 -1.14 47.33
C ASN A 261 3.38 -1.55 48.69
N LYS A 262 4.56 -1.00 49.03
CA LYS A 262 5.26 -1.27 50.29
C LYS A 262 5.57 -0.03 51.13
N ASP A 263 4.74 1.02 51.02
CA ASP A 263 4.77 2.22 51.87
C ASP A 263 3.50 2.36 52.74
N THR A 264 2.91 1.25 53.18
CA THR A 264 1.81 1.31 54.16
C THR A 264 1.86 0.18 55.17
N ALA A 265 2.93 0.13 55.98
CA ALA A 265 2.92 -0.67 57.22
C ALA A 265 4.03 -0.26 58.22
N THR A 266 3.91 0.95 58.80
CA THR A 266 4.47 1.22 60.14
C THR A 266 3.60 2.22 60.88
N ALA A 267 2.67 1.72 61.68
CA ALA A 267 2.19 2.42 62.86
C ALA A 267 1.92 1.36 63.93
N LYS A 268 2.78 1.29 64.95
CA LYS A 268 2.51 0.50 66.16
C LYS A 268 2.30 1.45 67.33
N ALA A 269 1.05 1.45 67.79
CA ALA A 269 0.53 1.63 69.15
C ALA A 269 0.88 2.91 69.93
N ASP A 270 -0.16 3.70 70.28
CA ASP A 270 -0.41 4.03 71.69
C ASP A 270 -1.91 4.27 72.04
N SER A 271 -2.34 3.61 73.12
CA SER A 271 -3.47 3.80 74.04
C SER A 271 -4.98 3.82 73.65
N SER A 272 -5.76 3.08 74.48
CA SER A 272 -7.12 3.34 75.02
C SER A 272 -8.39 2.70 74.40
N LYS A 273 -8.80 1.56 75.01
CA LYS A 273 -10.08 1.30 75.76
C LYS A 273 -11.47 1.52 75.10
N GLY A 274 -12.30 0.44 75.15
CA GLY A 274 -13.80 0.45 75.16
C GLY A 274 -14.44 0.33 73.76
N ASP A 275 -14.94 -0.84 73.34
CA ASP A 275 -16.26 -1.45 73.59
C ASP A 275 -17.44 -0.86 72.78
N SER A 276 -18.17 -1.78 72.14
CA SER A 276 -19.58 -1.73 71.69
C SER A 276 -20.01 -0.96 70.43
N THR A 277 -20.43 -1.78 69.45
CA THR A 277 -21.70 -1.76 68.65
C THR A 277 -22.32 -0.48 68.08
N ASP A 278 -22.84 -0.67 66.85
CA ASP A 278 -24.11 -0.17 66.29
C ASP A 278 -24.06 0.92 65.19
N LYS A 279 -24.23 0.44 63.95
CA LYS A 279 -25.30 0.76 62.96
C LYS A 279 -25.79 2.21 62.76
N ARG A 280 -26.07 2.49 61.47
CA ARG A 280 -26.90 3.58 60.86
C ARG A 280 -26.25 4.96 60.78
N THR A 281 -26.51 5.85 59.82
CA THR A 281 -27.01 5.94 58.42
C THR A 281 -27.09 7.45 58.14
N ALA A 282 -26.94 7.87 56.87
CA ALA A 282 -27.26 9.22 56.33
C ALA A 282 -26.35 10.36 56.84
N ASP A 283 -26.01 11.40 56.09
CA ASP A 283 -26.83 12.27 55.23
C ASP A 283 -25.84 13.05 54.33
N ALA A 284 -25.94 12.98 53.00
CA ALA A 284 -26.57 13.94 52.09
C ALA A 284 -25.85 15.28 51.86
N THR A 285 -25.87 15.67 50.57
CA THR A 285 -25.97 17.05 50.05
C THR A 285 -24.74 17.98 50.21
N ASP A 286 -24.37 18.84 49.27
CA ASP A 286 -24.79 19.13 47.90
C ASP A 286 -23.77 20.12 47.30
N THR A 287 -23.80 20.26 45.97
CA THR A 287 -23.48 21.47 45.18
C THR A 287 -22.20 22.27 45.44
N ASN A 288 -21.24 22.28 44.52
CA ASN A 288 -21.20 23.10 43.28
C ASN A 288 -21.00 24.60 43.55
N SER A 289 -19.84 25.15 43.16
CA SER A 289 -19.69 26.39 42.35
C SER A 289 -18.22 26.88 42.28
N LYS A 290 -17.73 26.89 41.03
CA LYS A 290 -16.68 27.70 40.37
C LYS A 290 -16.82 29.24 40.66
N PRO A 291 -15.95 30.23 40.24
CA PRO A 291 -14.65 30.28 39.51
C PRO A 291 -13.57 31.26 40.09
N SER A 292 -12.41 31.32 39.41
CA SER A 292 -11.83 32.52 38.75
C SER A 292 -10.50 33.14 39.25
N ALA A 293 -9.58 33.21 38.28
CA ALA A 293 -8.77 34.37 37.82
C ALA A 293 -7.57 34.92 38.61
N GLY A 294 -6.55 35.27 37.81
CA GLY A 294 -5.64 36.41 38.03
C GLY A 294 -4.16 36.03 38.05
N ASP A 295 -3.43 36.10 36.92
CA ASP A 295 -2.58 37.25 36.49
C ASP A 295 -1.20 37.22 37.20
N THR A 296 -0.03 37.22 36.56
CA THR A 296 0.60 38.42 35.97
C THR A 296 1.88 38.07 35.17
N THR A 297 1.99 38.69 34.00
CA THR A 297 3.14 39.38 33.35
C THR A 297 4.62 39.12 33.71
N GLY A 298 5.46 39.14 32.66
CA GLY A 298 6.85 39.67 32.70
C GLY A 298 7.85 38.91 31.80
N LYS A 299 8.00 39.20 30.50
CA LYS A 299 8.78 40.28 29.84
C LYS A 299 10.32 40.09 29.88
N ARG A 300 10.89 39.76 28.71
CA ARG A 300 12.15 40.23 28.05
C ARG A 300 12.69 39.08 27.15
N ALA A 301 12.75 39.26 25.82
CA ALA A 301 13.78 39.98 25.03
C ALA A 301 15.19 39.38 25.26
N ASP A 302 16.03 39.10 24.28
CA ASP A 302 16.15 39.54 22.88
C ASP A 302 17.16 38.60 22.17
N SER A 303 17.14 38.62 20.83
CA SER A 303 18.23 38.40 19.85
C SER A 303 19.34 37.38 20.16
N GLY A 304 19.73 36.47 19.29
CA GLY A 304 19.66 36.51 17.83
C GLY A 304 21.05 36.26 17.23
N LYS A 305 21.04 35.63 16.05
CA LYS A 305 22.08 35.57 15.01
C LYS A 305 23.22 34.57 15.20
N GLY A 306 23.18 33.53 14.37
CA GLY A 306 24.26 32.56 14.20
C GLY A 306 25.20 32.89 13.06
N LYS A 307 26.06 31.93 12.68
CA LYS A 307 26.45 31.61 11.30
C LYS A 307 27.47 30.46 11.26
N THR A 308 27.22 29.53 10.34
CA THR A 308 28.12 28.83 9.40
C THR A 308 29.35 28.02 9.84
N ALA A 309 29.36 26.81 9.27
CA ALA A 309 30.45 26.12 8.54
C ALA A 309 31.35 25.12 9.29
N GLY A 310 31.36 23.88 8.76
CA GLY A 310 32.59 23.27 8.27
C GLY A 310 33.22 22.14 9.11
N ASP A 311 32.99 20.91 8.65
CA ASP A 311 34.02 19.93 8.30
C ASP A 311 34.42 18.78 9.26
N THR A 312 34.65 17.63 8.61
CA THR A 312 35.46 16.44 8.96
C THR A 312 34.94 15.33 9.90
N THR A 313 34.64 14.18 9.26
CA THR A 313 35.05 12.79 9.57
C THR A 313 34.96 12.26 11.02
N LYS A 314 34.13 11.22 11.22
CA LYS A 314 34.62 9.85 11.51
C LYS A 314 33.53 8.78 11.40
N LYS A 315 34.04 7.63 10.99
CA LYS A 315 33.48 6.33 10.61
C LYS A 315 33.17 5.51 11.86
N ASP A 316 31.95 4.98 12.00
CA ASP A 316 31.69 3.83 12.85
C ASP A 316 30.74 2.86 12.15
N THR A 317 31.30 1.71 11.81
CA THR A 317 30.66 0.55 11.21
C THR A 317 30.02 -0.26 12.34
N SER A 318 28.69 -0.21 12.48
CA SER A 318 27.96 -1.15 13.34
C SER A 318 27.52 -2.34 12.50
N GLY A 319 28.07 -3.50 12.81
CA GLY A 319 27.81 -4.77 12.15
C GLY A 319 26.35 -5.20 12.20
N ASN A 320 25.97 -5.90 11.13
CA ASN A 320 24.74 -6.67 11.00
C ASN A 320 24.73 -7.83 12.02
N PRO A 321 23.73 -7.95 12.89
CA PRO A 321 23.62 -9.06 13.85
C PRO A 321 22.98 -10.33 13.27
N TYR A 322 22.80 -10.44 11.94
CA TYR A 322 22.17 -11.58 11.27
C TYR A 322 22.95 -12.12 10.06
N ALA A 323 24.28 -12.19 10.18
CA ALA A 323 25.08 -13.07 9.31
C ALA A 323 25.32 -14.41 10.02
#